data_AF-A0A9E3YJR4-F1
#
_entry.id   AF-A0A9E3YJR4-F1
#
_cell.length_a   1.000
_cell.length_b   1.000
_cell.length_c   1.000
_cell.angle_alpha   90.00
_cell.angle_beta   90.00
_cell.angle_gamma   90.00
#
_symmetry.space_group_name_H-M   'P 1'
#
loop_
_entity.id
_entity.type
_entity.pdbx_description
1 polymer ?
#
loop_
_entity_poly.entity_id
_entity_poly.type
_entity_poly.pdbx_seq_one_letter_code
_entity_poly.pdbx_strand_id
1 'polypeptide(L)' 'MRRFSANLGFLWADLPLPHAIRAAHAAGFDAVECHWPYDSDPALVRTALQETVLPMLGINT' A
#
# COMPACT_ATOMS: atom_id res chain seq x y z
N MET A 1 7.63 -4.72 -19.96
CA MET A 1 7.43 -3.39 -19.35
C MET A 1 8.04 -3.37 -17.95
N ARG A 2 8.42 -2.20 -17.44
CA ARG A 2 8.92 -2.07 -16.06
C ARG A 2 7.73 -2.09 -15.09
N ARG A 3 7.91 -2.72 -13.93
CA ARG A 3 6.93 -2.70 -12.84
C ARG A 3 7.38 -1.73 -11.76
N PHE A 4 6.43 -1.04 -11.14
CA PHE A 4 6.70 -0.05 -10.10
C PHE A 4 5.94 -0.35 -8.82
N SER A 5 6.62 -0.14 -7.69
CA SER A 5 6.04 -0.17 -6.36
C SER A 5 5.78 1.25 -5.88
N ALA A 6 4.60 1.51 -5.32
CA ALA A 6 4.34 2.78 -4.64
C ALA A 6 4.87 2.73 -3.21
N ASN A 7 5.75 3.67 -2.86
CA ASN A 7 6.15 3.87 -1.47
C ASN A 7 5.12 4.74 -0.74
N LEU A 8 4.30 4.09 0.08
CA LEU A 8 3.21 4.71 0.84
C LEU A 8 3.69 5.50 2.06
N GLY A 9 5.00 5.47 2.36
CA GLY A 9 5.62 6.38 3.32
C GLY A 9 5.83 7.79 2.75
N PHE A 10 5.76 7.96 1.42
CA PHE A 10 5.90 9.26 0.75
C PHE A 10 4.68 9.66 -0.07
N LEU A 11 4.05 8.70 -0.75
CA LEU A 11 2.86 8.94 -1.56
C LEU A 11 1.59 8.76 -0.72
N TRP A 12 0.63 9.67 -0.87
CA TRP A 12 -0.63 9.66 -0.13
C TRP A 12 -0.47 9.59 1.40
N ALA A 13 0.58 10.24 1.94
CA ALA A 13 0.92 10.20 3.36
C ALA A 13 -0.20 10.73 4.28
N ASP A 14 -1.12 11.53 3.75
CA ASP A 14 -2.28 12.06 4.49
C ASP A 14 -3.46 11.06 4.56
N LEU A 15 -3.37 9.91 3.89
CA LEU A 15 -4.40 8.87 3.90
C LEU A 15 -4.06 7.77 4.90
N PRO A 16 -5.07 7.18 5.58
CA PRO A 16 -4.89 5.92 6.28
C PRO A 16 -4.36 4.84 5.33
N LEU A 17 -3.46 3.97 5.80
CA LEU A 17 -2.77 2.99 4.95
C LEU A 17 -3.68 2.15 4.03
N PRO A 18 -4.86 1.64 4.48
CA PRO A 18 -5.79 0.95 3.59
C PRO A 18 -6.33 1.82 2.43
N HIS A 19 -6.47 3.12 2.63
CA HIS A 19 -6.88 4.05 1.58
C HIS A 19 -5.71 4.35 0.63
N ALA A 20 -4.49 4.51 1.15
CA ALA A 20 -3.29 4.71 0.33
C ALA A 20 -3.04 3.51 -0.62
N ILE A 21 -3.29 2.27 -0.17
CA ILE A 21 -3.22 1.06 -1.01
C ILE A 21 -4.20 1.14 -2.19
N ARG A 22 -5.45 1.53 -1.92
CA ARG A 22 -6.47 1.69 -2.99
C ARG A 22 -6.13 2.82 -3.94
N ALA A 23 -5.53 3.91 -3.45
CA ALA A 23 -5.05 5.01 -4.27
C ALA A 23 -3.90 4.57 -5.19
N ALA A 24 -2.97 3.75 -4.69
CA ALA A 24 -1.88 3.18 -5.51
C ALA A 24 -2.41 2.28 -6.63
N HIS A 25 -3.43 1.45 -6.35
CA HIS A 25 -4.10 0.64 -7.36
C HIS A 25 -4.77 1.52 -8.43
N ALA A 26 -5.52 2.55 -8.01
CA ALA A 26 -6.17 3.47 -8.93
C ALA A 26 -5.18 4.26 -9.80
N ALA A 27 -3.96 4.51 -9.30
CA ALA A 27 -2.88 5.14 -10.03
C ALA A 27 -2.09 4.18 -10.95
N GLY A 28 -2.43 2.88 -10.95
CA GLY A 28 -1.85 1.88 -11.86
C GLY A 28 -0.49 1.33 -11.41
N PHE A 29 -0.16 1.41 -10.12
CA PHE A 29 1.03 0.73 -9.60
C PHE A 29 0.84 -0.79 -9.57
N ASP A 30 1.94 -1.54 -9.67
CA ASP A 30 1.93 -3.00 -9.67
C ASP A 30 2.10 -3.60 -8.26
N ALA A 31 2.48 -2.76 -7.28
CA ALA A 31 2.87 -3.15 -5.95
C ALA A 31 2.87 -1.96 -4.99
N VAL A 32 2.96 -2.24 -3.69
CA VAL A 32 3.14 -1.24 -2.63
C VAL A 32 4.25 -1.63 -1.65
N GLU A 33 4.81 -0.64 -0.99
CA GLU A 33 5.66 -0.78 0.20
C GLU A 33 5.30 0.31 1.21
N CYS A 34 5.55 0.08 2.50
CA CYS A 34 5.37 1.11 3.53
C CYS A 34 6.44 1.03 4.60
N HIS A 35 6.65 2.13 5.34
CA HIS A 35 7.62 2.13 6.43
C HIS A 35 7.04 1.40 7.65
N TRP A 36 5.92 1.85 8.20
CA TRP A 36 5.38 1.34 9.46
C TRP A 36 3.86 1.15 9.38
N PRO A 37 3.35 -0.09 9.33
CA PRO A 37 1.91 -0.33 9.25
C PRO A 37 1.21 -0.33 10.63
N TYR A 38 1.92 -0.01 11.72
CA TYR A 38 1.49 -0.33 13.09
C TYR A 38 0.33 0.50 13.62
N ASP A 39 0.07 1.67 13.04
CA ASP A 39 -1.08 2.51 13.40
C ASP A 39 -2.37 2.09 12.66
N SER A 40 -2.29 1.08 11.79
CA SER A 40 -3.44 0.54 11.06
C SER A 40 -3.78 -0.86 11.52
N ASP A 41 -5.08 -1.17 11.61
CA ASP A 41 -5.54 -2.54 11.83
C ASP A 41 -5.02 -3.44 10.69
N PRO A 42 -4.22 -4.49 10.99
CA PRO A 42 -3.70 -5.41 9.99
C PRO A 42 -4.79 -6.09 9.15
N ALA A 43 -5.99 -6.28 9.70
CA ALA A 43 -7.13 -6.85 8.97
C ALA A 43 -7.57 -5.92 7.83
N LEU A 44 -7.66 -4.60 8.10
CA LEU A 44 -8.04 -3.61 7.09
C LEU A 44 -6.96 -3.47 6.01
N VAL A 45 -5.68 -3.53 6.38
CA VAL A 45 -4.56 -3.52 5.43
C VAL A 45 -4.63 -4.75 4.52
N ARG A 46 -4.84 -5.95 5.11
CA ARG A 46 -5.00 -7.19 4.36
C ARG A 46 -6.18 -7.14 3.39
N THR A 47 -7.33 -6.64 3.84
CA THR A 47 -8.52 -6.47 2.99
C THR A 47 -8.22 -5.55 1.81
N ALA A 48 -7.56 -4.41 2.02
CA ALA A 48 -7.21 -3.50 0.93
C ALA A 48 -6.24 -4.13 -0.09
N LEU A 49 -5.24 -4.90 0.37
CA LEU A 49 -4.33 -5.64 -0.53
C LEU A 49 -5.08 -6.72 -1.33
N GLN A 50 -6.06 -7.41 -0.72
CA GLN A 50 -6.87 -8.42 -1.39
C GLN A 50 -7.81 -7.80 -2.44
N GLU A 51 -8.48 -6.69 -2.11
CA GLU A 51 -9.38 -5.97 -3.02
C GLU A 51 -8.63 -5.43 -4.25
N THR A 52 -7.39 -4.99 -4.07
CA THR A 52 -6.57 -4.39 -5.13
C THR A 52 -5.69 -5.40 -5.85
N VAL A 53 -5.55 -6.61 -5.31
CA VAL A 53 -4.60 -7.64 -5.76
C VAL A 53 -3.15 -7.14 -5.77
N LEU A 54 -2.85 -6.07 -5.02
CA LEU A 54 -1.50 -5.53 -4.94
C LEU A 54 -0.66 -6.33 -3.94
N PRO A 55 0.55 -6.76 -4.32
CA PRO A 55 1.52 -7.29 -3.37
C PRO A 55 2.12 -6.16 -2.53
N MET A 56 2.27 -6.42 -1.23
CA MET A 56 3.12 -5.63 -0.33
C MET A 56 4.55 -6.18 -0.42
N LEU A 57 5.49 -5.42 -0.99
CA LEU A 57 6.87 -5.88 -1.23
C LEU A 57 7.78 -5.68 -0.02
N GLY A 58 7.50 -4.66 0.80
CA GLY A 58 8.36 -4.28 1.91
C GLY A 58 7.60 -3.57 3.01
N ILE A 59 7.94 -3.95 4.24
CA ILE A 59 7.64 -3.22 5.48
C ILE A 59 8.95 -3.09 6.26
N ASN A 60 9.14 -1.99 6.98
CA ASN A 60 10.27 -1.91 7.92
C ASN A 60 9.89 -2.62 9.24
N THR A 61 10.91 -3.06 9.97
CA THR A 61 10.81 -3.68 11.31
C THR A 61 11.60 -2.90 12.33
#